data_AF-A0A7R9IK49-F1
#
_entry.id   AF-A0A7R9IK49-F1
#
_cell.length_a   1.000
_cell.length_b   1.000
_cell.length_c   1.000
_cell.angle_alpha   90.00
_cell.angle_beta   90.00
_cell.angle_gamma   90.00
#
_symmetry.space_group_name_H-M   'P 1'
#
loop_
_entity.id
_entity.type
_entity.pdbx_description
1 polymer ?
#
loop_
_entity_poly.entity_id
_entity_poly.type
_entity_poly.pdbx_seq_one_letter_code
_entity_poly.pdbx_strand_id
1 'polypeptide(L)'
;MINQVYKTLPDDRPITGIQVVEDPDKCPQGFIVVSRTHDQDSDADLWREGSFFGRKWTRYICLSKTESIADYIVESVAIINDKEIPPDGFSVITRTIDSGEFSEYLPFDQTIHIRVRMILAATLAIDLTAGDLEIRFQTIARER
;
A
#
# COMPACT_ATOMS: atom_id res chain seq x y z
N MET A 1 18.04 -11.02 28.47
CA MET A 1 17.28 -12.04 27.70
C MET A 1 15.84 -11.56 27.40
N ILE A 2 15.59 -10.26 27.28
CA ILE A 2 14.24 -9.67 27.08
C ILE A 2 14.06 -9.19 25.63
N ASN A 3 15.16 -8.79 24.96
CA ASN A 3 15.14 -8.30 23.57
C ASN A 3 14.80 -9.35 22.50
N GLN A 4 14.83 -10.65 22.80
CA GLN A 4 14.45 -11.69 21.84
C GLN A 4 12.93 -11.92 21.78
N VAL A 5 12.21 -11.65 22.86
CA VAL A 5 10.74 -11.87 22.93
C VAL A 5 9.98 -10.81 22.12
N TYR A 6 10.50 -9.58 22.04
CA TYR A 6 9.89 -8.53 21.21
C TYR A 6 9.94 -8.84 19.70
N LYS A 7 10.90 -9.65 19.25
CA LYS A 7 10.97 -10.08 17.83
C LYS A 7 10.01 -11.23 17.49
N THR A 8 9.38 -11.84 18.50
CA THR A 8 8.40 -12.92 18.31
C THR A 8 6.95 -12.44 18.35
N LEU A 9 6.73 -11.17 18.72
CA LEU A 9 5.40 -10.57 18.69
C LEU A 9 5.11 -10.01 17.30
N PRO A 10 3.84 -10.06 16.84
CA PRO A 10 3.43 -9.36 15.63
C PRO A 10 3.82 -7.88 15.73
N ASP A 11 4.35 -7.32 14.65
CA ASP A 11 4.59 -5.90 14.56
C ASP A 11 3.26 -5.18 14.35
N ASP A 12 2.68 -4.65 15.42
CA ASP A 12 1.38 -3.97 15.42
C ASP A 12 1.46 -2.49 15.01
N ARG A 13 2.64 -1.99 14.59
CA ARG A 13 2.77 -0.61 14.12
C ARG A 13 1.93 -0.37 12.86
N PRO A 14 1.37 0.84 12.68
CA PRO A 14 0.61 1.19 11.49
C PRO A 14 1.53 1.21 10.26
N ILE A 15 0.93 1.02 9.08
CA ILE A 15 1.63 1.27 7.82
C ILE A 15 1.81 2.78 7.70
N THR A 16 3.05 3.21 7.49
CA THR A 16 3.43 4.61 7.31
C THR A 16 3.66 4.93 5.85
N GLY A 17 4.02 3.95 5.01
CA GLY A 17 4.34 4.19 3.60
C GLY A 17 3.91 3.06 2.69
N ILE A 18 3.51 3.42 1.48
CA ILE A 18 3.22 2.49 0.37
C ILE A 18 3.98 2.98 -0.86
N GLN A 19 4.68 2.08 -1.52
CA GLN A 19 5.36 2.32 -2.79
C GLN A 19 5.10 1.16 -3.75
N VAL A 20 5.45 1.33 -5.02
CA VAL A 20 5.34 0.29 -6.05
C VAL A 20 6.69 0.11 -6.72
N VAL A 21 7.09 -1.14 -6.96
CA VAL A 21 8.28 -1.52 -7.73
C VAL A 21 7.90 -2.37 -8.93
N GLU A 22 8.74 -2.35 -9.96
CA GLU A 22 8.67 -3.32 -11.05
C GLU A 22 9.29 -4.65 -10.64
N ASP A 23 10.49 -4.60 -10.05
CA ASP A 23 11.24 -5.77 -9.62
C ASP A 23 11.09 -5.98 -8.10
N PRO A 24 10.56 -7.13 -7.63
CA PRO A 24 10.36 -7.36 -6.20
C PRO A 24 11.69 -7.45 -5.42
N ASP A 25 12.80 -7.76 -6.10
CA ASP A 25 14.13 -7.80 -5.50
C ASP A 25 14.74 -6.39 -5.31
N LYS A 26 14.11 -5.36 -5.90
CA LYS A 26 14.50 -3.95 -5.77
C LYS A 26 13.62 -3.18 -4.78
N CYS A 27 13.01 -3.89 -3.84
CA CYS A 27 12.28 -3.28 -2.73
C CYS A 27 13.17 -2.25 -1.99
N PRO A 28 12.73 -1.00 -1.81
CA PRO A 28 13.51 0.02 -1.11
C PRO A 28 13.86 -0.37 0.32
N GLN A 29 14.98 0.15 0.82
CA GLN A 29 15.38 -0.07 2.21
C GLN A 29 14.28 0.39 3.18
N GLY A 30 13.98 -0.45 4.18
CA GLY A 30 12.94 -0.16 5.17
C GLY A 30 11.51 -0.42 4.71
N PHE A 31 11.34 -0.95 3.49
CA PHE A 31 10.08 -1.49 2.99
C PHE A 31 10.12 -3.03 2.94
N ILE A 32 8.94 -3.62 2.92
CA ILE A 32 8.71 -5.06 2.73
C ILE A 32 7.83 -5.21 1.49
N VAL A 33 8.30 -6.02 0.53
CA VAL A 33 7.54 -6.31 -0.69
C VAL A 33 6.40 -7.29 -0.40
N VAL A 34 5.24 -7.03 -1.00
CA VAL A 34 4.11 -7.96 -1.08
C VAL A 34 4.18 -8.65 -2.43
N SER A 35 4.98 -9.72 -2.51
CA SER A 35 5.19 -10.48 -3.75
C SER A 35 4.29 -11.71 -3.88
N ARG A 36 3.63 -12.12 -2.78
CA ARG A 36 2.71 -13.26 -2.78
C ARG A 36 1.42 -12.98 -2.03
N THR A 37 0.33 -13.56 -2.50
CA THR A 37 -0.98 -13.44 -1.86
C THR A 37 -1.01 -14.25 -0.57
N HIS A 38 -1.70 -13.75 0.46
CA HIS A 38 -1.75 -14.40 1.76
C HIS A 38 -2.53 -15.72 1.75
N ASP A 39 -3.55 -15.83 0.89
CA ASP A 39 -4.50 -16.94 0.86
C ASP A 39 -4.02 -18.15 0.05
N GLN A 40 -3.42 -17.90 -1.12
CA GLN A 40 -3.05 -18.93 -2.10
C GLN A 40 -1.55 -18.97 -2.40
N ASP A 41 -0.74 -18.14 -1.74
CA ASP A 41 0.70 -18.01 -1.98
C ASP A 41 1.04 -17.77 -3.47
N SER A 42 0.12 -17.17 -4.21
CA SER A 42 0.24 -16.91 -5.64
C SER A 42 0.96 -15.59 -5.90
N ASP A 43 1.53 -15.43 -7.09
CA ASP A 43 2.17 -14.18 -7.52
C ASP A 43 1.22 -12.99 -7.30
N ALA A 44 1.68 -11.97 -6.57
CA ALA A 44 0.89 -10.78 -6.24
C ALA A 44 1.09 -9.62 -7.23
N ASP A 45 1.61 -9.91 -8.41
CA ASP A 45 1.74 -8.97 -9.52
C ASP A 45 0.39 -8.32 -9.84
N LEU A 46 0.36 -6.99 -9.76
CA LEU A 46 -0.83 -6.19 -10.03
C LEU A 46 -1.03 -5.90 -11.52
N TRP A 47 -0.03 -6.21 -12.35
CA TRP A 47 -0.12 -6.01 -13.78
C TRP A 47 -0.79 -7.22 -14.44
N ARG A 48 -2.07 -7.09 -14.79
CA ARG A 48 -2.82 -8.18 -15.44
C ARG A 48 -2.68 -8.06 -16.95
N GLU A 49 -2.08 -9.07 -17.57
CA GLU A 49 -2.02 -9.28 -19.03
C GLU A 49 -1.42 -8.11 -19.86
N GLY A 50 -0.10 -8.10 -20.01
CA GLY A 50 0.55 -7.17 -20.93
C GLY A 50 1.97 -7.55 -21.33
N SER A 51 2.21 -8.78 -21.75
CA SER A 51 3.48 -9.12 -22.42
C SER A 51 3.48 -8.52 -23.83
N PHE A 52 3.98 -7.30 -23.96
CA PHE A 52 4.18 -6.67 -25.25
C PHE A 52 5.61 -6.97 -25.74
N PHE A 53 5.73 -7.61 -26.90
CA PHE A 53 7.03 -8.00 -27.49
C PHE A 53 7.97 -8.80 -26.55
N GLY A 54 7.40 -9.62 -25.67
CA GLY A 54 8.17 -10.48 -24.75
C GLY A 54 8.72 -9.76 -23.50
N ARG A 55 8.47 -8.45 -23.33
CA ARG A 55 8.73 -7.76 -22.06
C ARG A 55 7.52 -7.97 -21.14
N LYS A 56 7.73 -8.70 -20.04
CA LYS A 56 6.75 -8.77 -18.93
C LYS A 56 6.90 -7.49 -18.11
N TRP A 57 5.81 -6.75 -17.98
CA TRP A 57 5.72 -5.66 -17.02
C TRP A 57 5.09 -6.21 -15.75
N THR A 58 5.71 -5.93 -14.61
CA THR A 58 5.24 -6.37 -13.30
C THR A 58 5.10 -5.18 -12.38
N ARG A 59 4.20 -5.27 -11.40
CA ARG A 59 3.99 -4.22 -10.39
C ARG A 59 3.71 -4.86 -9.04
N TYR A 60 4.59 -4.60 -8.07
CA TYR A 60 4.47 -5.10 -6.71
C TYR A 60 4.38 -3.97 -5.70
N ILE A 61 3.51 -4.14 -4.70
CA ILE A 61 3.40 -3.20 -3.58
C ILE A 61 4.55 -3.42 -2.61
N CYS A 62 5.10 -2.33 -2.11
CA CYS A 62 6.04 -2.28 -1.01
C CYS A 62 5.41 -1.50 0.16
N LEU A 63 5.44 -2.08 1.36
CA LEU A 63 4.87 -1.48 2.57
C LEU A 63 5.98 -1.10 3.55
N SER A 64 5.87 0.04 4.21
CA SER A 64 6.72 0.38 5.35
C SER A 64 5.91 0.75 6.57
N LYS A 65 6.47 0.45 7.74
CA LYS A 65 5.97 0.85 9.07
C LYS A 65 6.91 1.85 9.77
N THR A 66 7.99 2.25 9.10
CA THR A 66 9.01 3.16 9.65
C THR A 66 9.40 4.27 8.68
N GLU A 67 9.39 3.98 7.37
CA GLU A 67 9.86 4.89 6.33
C GLU A 67 8.66 5.58 5.66
N SER A 68 8.49 6.88 5.93
CA SER A 68 7.55 7.77 5.24
C SER A 68 7.71 9.21 5.74
N ILE A 69 6.73 10.07 5.39
CA ILE A 69 6.53 11.39 6.00
C ILE A 69 6.31 11.20 7.51
N ALA A 70 7.16 11.85 8.31
CA ALA A 70 7.09 11.80 9.76
C ALA A 70 5.70 12.18 10.27
N ASP A 71 5.22 11.45 11.28
CA ASP A 71 3.91 11.61 11.91
C ASP A 71 2.69 11.31 11.04
N TYR A 72 2.85 10.79 9.81
CA TYR A 72 1.72 10.35 8.99
C TYR A 72 1.62 8.82 8.92
N ILE A 73 0.37 8.35 8.88
CA ILE A 73 0.02 6.94 8.69
C ILE A 73 -0.90 6.78 7.47
N VAL A 74 -0.89 5.60 6.88
CA VAL A 74 -1.85 5.21 5.86
C VAL A 74 -3.17 4.92 6.54
N GLU A 75 -4.20 5.69 6.18
CA GLU A 75 -5.57 5.49 6.66
C GLU A 75 -6.35 4.57 5.73
N SER A 76 -6.24 4.80 4.40
CA SER A 76 -7.03 4.08 3.42
C SER A 76 -6.27 3.91 2.11
N VAL A 77 -6.53 2.78 1.45
CA VAL A 77 -6.06 2.46 0.09
C VAL A 77 -7.27 2.25 -0.80
N ALA A 78 -7.25 2.81 -2.00
CA ALA A 78 -8.28 2.61 -3.00
C ALA A 78 -7.65 2.16 -4.32
N ILE A 79 -8.31 1.23 -4.99
CA ILE A 79 -8.02 0.84 -6.36
C ILE A 79 -9.07 1.53 -7.23
N ILE A 80 -8.63 2.36 -8.16
CA ILE A 80 -9.53 3.07 -9.08
C ILE A 80 -9.07 2.87 -10.52
N ASN A 81 -10.02 2.98 -11.45
CA ASN A 81 -9.73 2.94 -12.89
C ASN A 81 -9.12 4.28 -13.38
N ASP A 82 -8.47 4.26 -14.54
CA ASP A 82 -7.78 5.43 -15.13
C ASP A 82 -8.66 6.67 -15.33
N LYS A 83 -9.94 6.43 -15.59
CA LYS A 83 -10.92 7.49 -15.86
C LYS A 83 -11.58 8.02 -14.60
N GLU A 84 -11.32 7.39 -13.45
CA GLU A 84 -11.92 7.77 -12.18
C GLU A 84 -11.08 8.84 -11.48
N ILE A 85 -11.76 9.86 -10.97
CA ILE A 85 -11.13 10.91 -10.17
C ILE A 85 -10.85 10.33 -8.78
N PRO A 86 -9.63 10.48 -8.23
CA PRO A 86 -9.34 10.07 -6.87
C PRO A 86 -10.31 10.73 -5.88
N PRO A 87 -10.85 9.98 -4.90
CA PRO A 87 -11.65 10.58 -3.84
C PRO A 87 -10.85 11.65 -3.08
N ASP A 88 -11.57 12.59 -2.46
CA ASP A 88 -10.94 13.67 -1.72
C ASP A 88 -9.95 13.16 -0.66
N GLY A 89 -8.77 13.78 -0.62
CA GLY A 89 -7.70 13.42 0.32
C GLY A 89 -6.83 12.22 -0.11
N PHE A 90 -7.12 11.57 -1.24
CA PHE A 90 -6.26 10.52 -1.77
C PHE A 90 -5.16 11.08 -2.67
N SER A 91 -3.96 10.55 -2.49
CA SER A 91 -2.82 10.74 -3.39
C SER A 91 -2.64 9.53 -4.31
N VAL A 92 -1.87 9.69 -5.37
CA VAL A 92 -1.74 8.72 -6.46
C VAL A 92 -0.33 8.20 -6.52
N ILE A 93 -0.17 6.87 -6.59
CA ILE A 93 1.10 6.29 -6.96
C ILE A 93 1.17 6.21 -8.49
N THR A 94 1.95 7.11 -9.10
CA THR A 94 2.00 7.26 -10.57
C THR A 94 3.17 6.53 -11.21
N ARG A 95 4.19 6.13 -10.44
CA ARG A 95 5.44 5.57 -10.94
C ARG A 95 5.99 4.48 -10.03
N THR A 96 6.73 3.56 -10.61
CA THR A 96 7.59 2.63 -9.87
C THR A 96 8.79 3.39 -9.30
N ILE A 97 9.21 3.04 -8.10
CA ILE A 97 10.35 3.72 -7.44
C ILE A 97 11.71 3.24 -7.96
N ASP A 98 11.79 1.99 -8.41
CA ASP A 98 13.03 1.33 -8.86
C ASP A 98 13.38 1.63 -10.32
N SER A 99 12.39 1.63 -11.21
CA SER A 99 12.58 1.91 -12.65
C SER A 99 12.14 3.31 -13.07
N GLY A 100 11.34 4.01 -12.26
CA GLY A 100 10.77 5.31 -12.62
C GLY A 100 9.69 5.22 -13.70
N GLU A 101 9.33 4.00 -14.11
CA GLU A 101 8.34 3.73 -15.14
C GLU A 101 6.97 4.16 -14.63
N PHE A 102 6.23 4.87 -15.48
CA PHE A 102 4.88 5.28 -15.17
C PHE A 102 3.97 4.05 -15.11
N SER A 103 2.96 4.14 -14.24
CA SER A 103 1.88 3.15 -14.24
C SER A 103 1.02 3.23 -15.52
N GLU A 104 1.01 4.36 -16.23
CA GLU A 104 0.06 4.71 -17.30
C GLU A 104 0.45 4.25 -18.72
N TYR A 105 1.61 3.61 -18.91
CA TYR A 105 2.21 3.49 -20.24
C TYR A 105 1.80 2.24 -21.03
N LEU A 106 0.50 2.02 -21.33
CA LEU A 106 0.10 1.26 -22.54
C LEU A 106 -1.28 1.71 -23.07
N PRO A 107 -1.43 1.95 -24.39
CA PRO A 107 -2.63 2.54 -25.01
C PRO A 107 -3.89 1.64 -25.03
N PHE A 108 -3.85 0.47 -24.38
CA PHE A 108 -4.95 -0.49 -24.34
C PHE A 108 -5.25 -1.03 -22.94
N ASP A 109 -4.61 -0.50 -21.89
CA ASP A 109 -4.65 -1.13 -20.58
C ASP A 109 -5.67 -0.49 -19.62
N GLN A 110 -6.29 -1.32 -18.78
CA GLN A 110 -7.02 -0.86 -17.60
C GLN A 110 -5.98 -0.68 -16.50
N THR A 111 -5.35 0.49 -16.40
CA THR A 111 -4.34 0.69 -15.37
C THR A 111 -5.04 0.71 -14.00
N ILE A 112 -4.62 -0.20 -13.12
CA ILE A 112 -5.05 -0.19 -11.72
C ILE A 112 -4.24 0.88 -11.02
N HIS A 113 -4.87 2.00 -10.68
CA HIS A 113 -4.21 3.02 -9.89
C HIS A 113 -4.40 2.78 -8.40
N ILE A 114 -3.29 2.60 -7.69
CA ILE A 114 -3.26 2.60 -6.23
C ILE A 114 -3.31 4.04 -5.75
N ARG A 115 -4.32 4.34 -4.95
CA ARG A 115 -4.48 5.63 -4.27
C ARG A 115 -4.35 5.44 -2.77
N VAL A 116 -3.66 6.37 -2.11
CA VAL A 116 -3.36 6.30 -0.69
C VAL A 116 -3.76 7.59 0.00
N ARG A 117 -4.59 7.48 1.05
CA ARG A 117 -4.92 8.58 1.95
C ARG A 117 -4.06 8.48 3.20
N MET A 118 -3.32 9.55 3.47
CA MET A 118 -2.45 9.68 4.63
C MET A 118 -3.07 10.65 5.63
N ILE A 119 -3.03 10.30 6.91
CA ILE A 119 -3.50 11.18 8.00
C ILE A 119 -2.40 11.34 9.05
N LEU A 120 -2.44 12.47 9.77
CA LEU A 120 -1.56 12.71 10.90
C LEU A 120 -1.91 11.71 12.03
N ALA A 121 -0.92 11.01 12.57
CA ALA A 121 -1.08 10.02 13.63
C ALA A 121 -1.73 10.62 14.89
N ALA A 122 -1.44 11.89 15.18
CA ALA A 122 -2.07 12.61 16.28
C ALA A 122 -3.59 12.78 16.10
N THR A 123 -4.10 12.87 14.87
CA THR A 123 -5.54 12.96 14.59
C THR A 123 -6.27 11.67 15.01
N LEU A 124 -5.66 10.50 14.77
CA LEU A 124 -6.19 9.22 15.26
C LEU A 124 -6.20 9.15 16.79
N ALA A 125 -5.20 9.77 17.45
CA ALA A 125 -5.11 9.82 18.90
C ALA A 125 -6.09 10.81 19.54
N ILE A 126 -6.44 11.90 18.86
CA ILE A 126 -7.39 12.90 19.37
C ILE A 126 -8.82 12.34 19.43
N ASP A 127 -9.20 11.48 18.48
CA ASP A 127 -10.50 10.80 18.47
C ASP A 127 -10.69 9.85 19.67
N LEU A 128 -9.60 9.46 20.35
CA LEU A 128 -9.65 8.66 21.58
C LEU A 128 -9.87 9.50 22.85
N THR A 129 -9.80 10.84 22.77
CA THR A 129 -9.79 11.73 23.94
C THR A 129 -11.00 12.67 24.06
N ALA A 130 -11.77 12.84 22.97
CA ALA A 130 -13.04 13.56 23.01
C ALA A 130 -14.15 12.55 23.32
N GLY A 131 -14.68 12.62 24.54
CA GLY A 131 -15.58 11.60 25.09
C GLY A 131 -16.80 11.30 24.23
N ASP A 132 -16.87 10.06 23.76
CA ASP A 132 -18.00 9.16 24.00
C ASP A 132 -17.57 7.73 23.67
N LEU A 133 -17.98 6.79 24.53
CA LEU A 133 -17.71 5.36 24.43
C LEU A 133 -18.43 4.78 23.18
N GLU A 134 -17.86 4.90 21.99
CA GLU A 134 -18.14 3.98 20.90
C GLU A 134 -16.89 3.85 20.03
N ILE A 135 -16.06 2.86 20.36
CA ILE A 135 -15.00 2.40 19.47
C ILE A 135 -15.70 1.78 18.24
N ARG A 136 -16.04 2.61 17.26
CA ARG A 136 -16.38 2.14 15.92
C ARG A 136 -15.10 1.99 15.13
N PHE A 137 -14.40 0.88 15.39
CA PHE A 137 -13.62 0.27 14.31
C PHE A 137 -14.64 -0.19 13.27
N GLN A 138 -14.98 0.65 12.30
CA GLN A 138 -15.50 0.13 11.03
C GLN A 138 -14.31 -0.52 10.31
N THR A 139 -13.92 -1.68 10.80
CA THR A 139 -13.25 -2.69 10.00
C THR A 139 -14.16 -2.93 8.80
N ILE A 140 -13.75 -2.48 7.61
CA ILE A 140 -14.31 -2.98 6.36
C ILE A 140 -13.79 -4.41 6.21
N ALA A 141 -14.38 -5.31 6.98
CA ALA A 141 -14.38 -6.74 6.74
C ALA A 141 -15.83 -7.18 6.91
N ARG A 142 -16.44 -7.52 5.77
CA ARG A 142 -17.64 -8.33 5.51
C ARG A 142 -18.37 -7.74 4.29
N GLU A 143 -18.86 -8.51 3.34
CA GLU A 143 -18.99 -9.96 3.19
C GLU A 143 -19.43 -10.23 1.74
N ARG A 144 -19.02 -11.39 1.20
CA ARG A 144 -19.70 -12.25 0.20
C ARG A 144 -20.48 -11.62 -0.95
#